data_AF-A0A1B9DE09-F1
#
_entry.id   AF-A0A1B9DE09-F1
#
_cell.length_a   1.000
_cell.length_b   1.000
_cell.length_c   1.000
_cell.angle_alpha   90.00
_cell.angle_beta   90.00
_cell.angle_gamma   90.00
#
_symmetry.space_group_name_H-M   'P 1'
#
loop_
_entity.id
_entity.type
_entity.pdbx_description
1 polymer ?
#
loop_
_entity_poly.entity_id
_entity_poly.type
_entity_poly.pdbx_seq_one_letter_code
_entity_poly.pdbx_strand_id
1 'polypeptide(L)'
;MLCEIGSDDATPGIGPNVVCQGKFVQAPPDDDQAYVTASGQFTYRSANIGVGHDHAPFDTLVVGRTYHIQGWTVVAAADGIRFTHDDTGRGMFVGGDTTVTPF
;
A
#
# COMPACT_ATOMS: atom_id res chain seq x y z
N MET A 1 -13.70 -3.76 -2.99
CA MET A 1 -12.28 -3.80 -2.65
C MET A 1 -11.62 -2.59 -3.30
N LEU A 2 -10.83 -1.82 -2.55
CA LEU A 2 -10.25 -0.55 -3.05
C LEU A 2 -8.97 -0.78 -3.84
N CYS A 3 -8.16 -1.76 -3.43
CA CYS A 3 -6.95 -2.18 -4.14
C CYS A 3 -6.49 -3.56 -3.69
N GLU A 4 -5.66 -4.17 -4.52
CA GLU A 4 -4.81 -5.31 -4.16
C GLU A 4 -3.59 -4.78 -3.39
N ILE A 5 -3.15 -5.47 -2.33
CA ILE A 5 -2.01 -5.03 -1.53
C ILE A 5 -0.84 -6.00 -1.59
N GLY A 6 0.36 -5.46 -1.53
CA GLY A 6 1.59 -6.22 -1.44
C GLY A 6 2.72 -5.38 -0.89
N SER A 7 3.90 -5.97 -0.79
CA SER A 7 5.16 -5.25 -0.57
C SER A 7 6.09 -5.49 -1.73
N ASP A 8 6.79 -4.46 -2.19
CA ASP A 8 7.76 -4.56 -3.27
C ASP A 8 9.15 -4.16 -2.78
N ASP A 9 9.77 -5.02 -1.98
CA ASP A 9 11.12 -4.80 -1.46
C ASP A 9 12.20 -5.32 -2.41
N ALA A 10 11.84 -5.56 -3.67
CA ALA A 10 12.77 -6.10 -4.67
C ALA A 10 13.91 -5.12 -5.00
N THR A 11 13.77 -3.83 -4.67
CA THR A 11 14.81 -2.82 -4.90
C THR A 11 15.64 -2.61 -3.63
N PRO A 12 16.93 -3.01 -3.61
CA PRO A 12 17.79 -2.83 -2.44
C PRO A 12 17.90 -1.35 -2.02
N GLY A 13 17.72 -1.09 -0.73
CA GLY A 13 17.89 0.24 -0.13
C GLY A 13 16.69 1.18 -0.24
N ILE A 14 15.58 0.76 -0.84
CA ILE A 14 14.32 1.54 -0.88
C ILE A 14 13.31 1.03 0.15
N GLY A 15 13.24 -0.30 0.33
CA GLY A 15 12.33 -0.94 1.27
C GLY A 15 12.71 -0.79 2.76
N PRO A 16 11.83 -1.22 3.68
CA PRO A 16 10.57 -1.90 3.39
C PRO A 16 9.48 -0.96 2.87
N ASN A 17 8.64 -1.42 1.94
CA ASN A 17 7.58 -0.63 1.32
C ASN A 17 6.32 -1.46 1.04
N VAL A 18 5.18 -0.77 0.93
CA VAL A 18 3.89 -1.36 0.56
C VAL A 18 3.33 -0.69 -0.67
N VAL A 19 2.55 -1.48 -1.41
CA VAL A 19 1.81 -1.06 -2.59
C VAL A 19 0.33 -1.35 -2.41
N CYS A 20 -0.48 -0.45 -2.94
CA CYS A 20 -1.91 -0.60 -3.14
C CYS A 20 -2.16 -0.42 -4.64
N GLN A 21 -2.49 -1.50 -5.35
CA GLN A 21 -2.74 -1.49 -6.79
C GLN A 21 -4.23 -1.32 -7.08
N GLY A 22 -4.59 -0.24 -7.76
CA GLY A 22 -5.97 0.16 -8.00
C GLY A 22 -6.06 1.39 -8.90
N LYS A 23 -7.19 2.10 -8.83
CA LYS A 23 -7.37 3.39 -9.51
C LYS A 23 -7.53 4.48 -8.48
N PHE A 24 -6.76 5.56 -8.61
CA PHE A 24 -6.73 6.66 -7.65
C PHE A 24 -7.04 7.98 -8.34
N VAL A 25 -7.81 8.85 -7.69
CA VAL A 25 -8.21 10.16 -8.23
C VAL A 25 -7.00 11.03 -8.58
N GLN A 26 -5.92 10.90 -7.82
CA GLN A 26 -4.73 11.75 -7.93
C GLN A 26 -3.61 11.12 -8.77
N ALA A 27 -3.77 9.86 -9.20
CA ALA A 27 -2.75 9.18 -10.00
C ALA A 27 -2.74 9.68 -11.45
N PRO A 28 -1.57 9.76 -12.10
CA PRO A 28 -1.47 9.88 -13.55
C PRO A 28 -2.25 8.76 -14.27
N PRO A 29 -2.69 8.98 -15.53
CA PRO A 29 -3.56 8.02 -16.24
C PRO A 29 -3.01 6.60 -16.37
N ASP A 30 -1.69 6.45 -16.46
CA ASP A 30 -1.01 5.17 -16.69
C ASP A 30 -0.51 4.52 -15.38
N ASP A 31 -0.59 5.23 -14.25
CA ASP A 31 -0.15 4.73 -12.95
C ASP A 31 -1.31 4.05 -12.21
N ASP A 32 -1.06 2.83 -11.75
CA ASP A 32 -2.04 1.99 -11.08
C ASP A 32 -1.60 1.55 -9.68
N GLN A 33 -0.46 2.02 -9.18
CA GLN A 33 0.02 1.75 -7.82
C GLN A 33 0.18 3.02 -7.01
N ALA A 34 -0.39 3.02 -5.81
CA ALA A 34 0.03 3.89 -4.71
C ALA A 34 1.15 3.17 -3.94
N TYR A 35 2.33 3.77 -3.92
CA TYR A 35 3.55 3.19 -3.34
C TYR A 35 4.04 4.06 -2.18
N VAL A 36 4.33 3.44 -1.03
CA VAL A 36 4.93 4.14 0.12
C VAL A 36 6.03 3.32 0.79
N THR A 37 7.14 3.97 1.11
CA THR A 37 8.28 3.38 1.84
C THR A 37 8.18 3.61 3.34
N ALA A 38 8.94 2.83 4.12
CA ALA A 38 9.06 3.01 5.57
C ALA A 38 9.63 4.39 5.95
N SER A 39 10.40 5.02 5.06
CA SER A 39 10.89 6.40 5.23
C SER A 39 9.83 7.47 4.95
N GLY A 40 8.65 7.08 4.44
CA GLY A 40 7.54 7.98 4.10
C GLY A 40 7.64 8.57 2.69
N GLN A 41 8.51 8.04 1.82
CA GLN A 41 8.50 8.43 0.42
C GLN A 41 7.27 7.84 -0.26
N PHE A 42 6.49 8.71 -0.91
CA PHE A 42 5.27 8.34 -1.61
C PHE A 42 5.39 8.67 -3.10
N THR A 43 4.94 7.75 -3.95
CA THR A 43 4.79 7.99 -5.39
C THR A 43 3.62 7.19 -5.96
N TYR A 44 3.08 7.67 -7.07
CA TYR A 44 2.34 6.80 -7.99
C TYR A 44 3.31 6.18 -8.99
N ARG A 45 3.01 4.98 -9.46
CA ARG A 45 3.78 4.32 -10.53
C ARG A 45 2.93 3.28 -11.26
N SER A 46 3.33 2.98 -12.49
CA SER A 46 2.88 1.83 -13.26
C SER A 46 3.86 0.67 -13.07
N ALA A 47 3.43 -0.39 -12.41
CA ALA A 47 4.25 -1.58 -12.19
C ALA A 47 3.37 -2.81 -11.92
N ASN A 48 3.95 -4.01 -12.05
CA ASN A 48 3.29 -5.21 -11.55
C ASN A 48 3.44 -5.26 -10.03
N ILE A 49 2.40 -5.71 -9.33
CA ILE A 49 2.50 -6.02 -7.92
C ILE A 49 3.53 -7.14 -7.75
N GLY A 50 4.61 -6.83 -7.03
CA GLY A 50 5.61 -7.82 -6.71
C GLY A 50 4.98 -8.90 -5.83
N VAL A 51 5.29 -10.16 -6.10
CA VAL A 51 5.16 -11.23 -5.11
C VAL A 51 6.24 -11.01 -4.05
N GLY A 52 6.03 -10.03 -3.18
CA GLY A 52 6.94 -9.69 -2.10
C GLY A 52 7.23 -10.88 -1.20
N HIS A 53 8.44 -10.91 -0.61
CA HIS A 53 8.99 -12.04 0.14
C HIS A 53 7.96 -12.71 1.07
N ASP A 54 7.85 -14.03 0.96
CA ASP A 54 7.07 -14.95 1.80
C ASP A 54 5.55 -14.70 1.94
N HIS A 55 4.93 -13.89 1.07
CA HIS A 55 3.47 -13.84 0.97
C HIS A 55 3.00 -13.53 -0.46
N ALA A 56 1.88 -14.13 -0.85
CA ALA A 56 1.16 -13.69 -2.04
C ALA A 56 0.54 -12.30 -1.77
N PRO A 57 0.36 -11.47 -2.81
CA PRO A 57 -0.46 -10.28 -2.71
C PRO A 57 -1.82 -10.62 -2.10
N PHE A 58 -2.35 -9.72 -1.26
CA PHE A 58 -3.71 -9.90 -0.78
C PHE A 58 -4.67 -9.39 -1.84
N ASP A 59 -5.19 -10.35 -2.61
CA ASP A 59 -6.22 -10.13 -3.63
C ASP A 59 -7.54 -9.65 -3.03
N THR A 60 -7.79 -9.74 -1.72
CA THR A 60 -9.01 -9.23 -1.10
C THR A 60 -8.83 -8.93 0.38
N LEU A 61 -8.95 -7.65 0.76
CA LEU A 61 -9.03 -7.26 2.16
C LEU A 61 -10.45 -7.33 2.70
N VAL A 62 -10.61 -7.97 3.86
CA VAL A 62 -11.85 -8.01 4.64
C VAL A 62 -11.91 -6.80 5.58
N VAL A 63 -13.00 -6.04 5.51
CA VAL A 63 -13.27 -4.90 6.41
C VAL A 63 -13.31 -5.36 7.86
N GLY A 64 -12.68 -4.59 8.75
CA GLY A 64 -12.55 -4.89 10.17
C GLY A 64 -11.40 -5.84 10.50
N ARG A 65 -10.59 -6.25 9.52
CA ARG A 65 -9.36 -7.02 9.75
C ARG A 65 -8.11 -6.17 9.64
N THR A 66 -7.11 -6.60 10.41
CA THR A 66 -5.73 -6.10 10.36
C THR A 66 -4.83 -7.16 9.75
N TYR A 67 -3.91 -6.73 8.90
CA TYR A 67 -2.90 -7.55 8.24
C TYR A 67 -1.51 -7.00 8.58
N HIS A 68 -0.50 -7.87 8.60
CA HIS A 68 0.87 -7.48 8.85
C HIS A 68 1.76 -7.94 7.70
N ILE A 69 2.58 -7.03 7.16
CA ILE A 69 3.46 -7.29 6.03
C ILE A 69 4.78 -6.57 6.28
N GLN A 70 5.89 -7.29 6.52
CA GLN A 70 7.23 -6.70 6.58
C GLN A 70 7.34 -5.41 7.42
N GLY A 71 6.80 -5.41 8.64
CA GLY A 71 6.80 -4.25 9.53
C GLY A 71 5.71 -3.20 9.23
N TRP A 72 4.77 -3.51 8.34
CA TRP A 72 3.58 -2.71 8.07
C TRP A 72 2.35 -3.31 8.72
N THR A 73 1.63 -2.50 9.48
CA THR A 73 0.25 -2.76 9.88
C THR A 73 -0.71 -2.19 8.83
N VAL A 74 -1.56 -3.06 8.26
CA VAL A 74 -2.59 -2.68 7.28
C VAL A 74 -3.97 -2.91 7.88
N VAL A 75 -4.74 -1.84 8.04
CA VAL A 75 -6.10 -1.87 8.60
C VAL A 75 -7.10 -1.60 7.50
N ALA A 76 -7.92 -2.58 7.17
CA ALA A 76 -9.05 -2.42 6.25
C ALA A 76 -10.29 -2.00 7.04
N ALA A 77 -10.80 -0.80 6.79
CA ALA A 77 -11.96 -0.22 7.45
C ALA A 77 -13.05 0.13 6.41
N ALA A 78 -14.21 0.57 6.90
CA ALA A 78 -15.33 0.92 6.02
C ALA A 78 -15.07 2.20 5.22
N ASP A 79 -14.24 3.09 5.74
CA ASP A 79 -13.86 4.38 5.16
C ASP A 79 -12.59 4.33 4.31
N GLY A 80 -11.84 3.23 4.36
CA GLY A 80 -10.61 3.09 3.59
C GLY A 80 -9.67 2.01 4.09
N ILE A 81 -8.44 2.02 3.58
CA ILE A 81 -7.35 1.15 4.01
C ILE A 81 -6.22 2.02 4.53
N ARG A 82 -5.77 1.77 5.76
CA ARG A 82 -4.63 2.46 6.37
C ARG A 82 -3.42 1.55 6.39
N PHE A 83 -2.31 2.03 5.86
CA PHE A 83 -1.00 1.39 5.91
C PHE A 83 -0.13 2.19 6.87
N THR A 84 0.52 1.55 7.82
CA THR A 84 1.40 2.21 8.80
C THR A 84 2.61 1.32 9.04
N HIS A 85 3.80 1.87 8.82
CA HIS A 85 5.04 1.19 9.18
C HIS A 85 5.24 1.30 10.70
N ASP A 86 5.46 0.17 11.35
CA ASP A 86 5.40 0.03 12.80
C ASP A 86 6.52 0.82 13.49
N ASP A 87 7.73 0.85 12.92
CA ASP A 87 8.88 1.52 13.53
C ASP A 87 8.91 3.04 13.29
N THR A 88 8.36 3.51 12.18
CA THR A 88 8.49 4.91 11.74
C THR A 88 7.18 5.69 11.85
N GLY A 89 6.04 5.01 11.99
CA GLY A 89 4.71 5.61 11.97
C GLY A 89 4.33 6.23 10.62
N ARG A 90 5.14 6.04 9.57
CA ARG A 90 4.89 6.56 8.23
C ARG A 90 3.97 5.64 7.45
N GLY A 91 3.27 6.18 6.47
CA GLY A 91 2.49 5.37 5.55
C GLY A 91 1.53 6.15 4.70
N MET A 92 0.39 5.53 4.40
CA MET A 92 -0.65 6.13 3.58
C MET A 92 -2.04 5.66 4.00
N PHE A 93 -3.02 6.49 3.75
CA PHE A 93 -4.43 6.15 3.85
C PHE A 93 -5.07 6.23 2.48
N VAL A 94 -5.74 5.16 2.07
CA VAL A 94 -6.49 5.07 0.81
C VAL A 94 -7.97 5.10 1.15
N GLY A 95 -8.60 6.24 0.89
CA GLY A 95 -10.01 6.47 1.19
C GLY A 95 -10.94 5.62 0.32
N GLY A 96 -12.17 5.43 0.79
CA GLY A 96 -13.24 4.77 0.04
C GLY A 96 -13.60 5.47 -1.28
N ASP A 97 -13.25 6.74 -1.40
CA ASP A 97 -13.37 7.57 -2.61
C ASP A 97 -12.14 7.48 -3.53
N THR A 98 -11.16 6.63 -3.19
CA THR A 98 -9.87 6.44 -3.87
C THR A 98 -8.89 7.61 -3.81
N THR A 99 -9.12 8.57 -2.90
CA THR A 99 -8.12 9.57 -2.54
C THR A 99 -7.02 8.93 -1.69
N VAL A 100 -5.74 9.27 -1.94
CA VAL A 100 -4.61 8.77 -1.15
C VAL A 100 -3.98 9.91 -0.36
N THR A 101 -3.79 9.69 0.95
CA THR A 101 -3.16 10.64 1.86
C THR A 101 -1.94 10.00 2.53
N PRO A 102 -0.70 10.30 2.07
CA PRO A 102 0.51 9.86 2.76
C PRO A 102 0.73 10.64 4.07
N PHE A 103 1.39 10.02 5.05
CA PHE A 103 1.72 10.63 6.35
C PHE A 103 3.06 10.14 6.92
#